data_AF-A0A1G1DXZ6-F1
#
_entry.id   AF-A0A1G1DXZ6-F1
#
_cell.length_a   1.000
_cell.length_b   1.000
_cell.length_c   1.000
_cell.angle_alpha   90.00
_cell.angle_beta   90.00
_cell.angle_gamma   90.00
#
_symmetry.space_group_name_H-M   'P 1'
#
loop_
_entity.id
_entity.type
_entity.pdbx_description
1 polymer ?
#
loop_
_entity_poly.entity_id
_entity_poly.type
_entity_poly.pdbx_seq_one_letter_code
_entity_poly.pdbx_strand_id
1 'polypeptide(L)'
;MMSYTRKYIEGKKYSQDDLIPVIVLILGVSGGRAHKKYVEEKVYDLFRNEFSKDLYHKKVANYNVPRWKHDIAWAKERAKQIHNYMKSAKESGRGTWELSSKGKEYFEQLLDELKKLKNDDRTIHSSRRSETVPLISDDRR
;
A
#
# COMPACT_ATOMS: atom_id res chain seq x y z
N MET A 1 -5.60 4.67 4.69
CA MET A 1 -4.35 4.02 4.26
C MET A 1 -4.27 2.57 4.74
N MET A 2 -4.50 2.28 6.03
CA MET A 2 -4.47 0.91 6.57
C MET A 2 -5.47 -0.10 5.97
N SER A 3 -6.57 0.34 5.35
CA SER A 3 -7.53 -0.57 4.67
C SER A 3 -7.05 -1.04 3.29
N TYR A 4 -6.16 -0.29 2.62
CA TYR A 4 -5.70 -0.64 1.27
C TYR A 4 -4.60 -1.68 1.29
N THR A 5 -3.70 -1.60 2.28
CA THR A 5 -2.69 -2.64 2.51
C THR A 5 -3.36 -4.01 2.67
N ARG A 6 -4.48 -4.12 3.39
CA ARG A 6 -5.21 -5.40 3.50
C ARG A 6 -5.64 -5.99 2.15
N LYS A 7 -6.12 -5.19 1.19
CA LYS A 7 -6.53 -5.70 -0.13
C LYS A 7 -5.40 -6.41 -0.89
N TYR A 8 -4.17 -5.92 -0.78
CA TYR A 8 -3.01 -6.48 -1.50
C TYR A 8 -2.24 -7.54 -0.68
N ILE A 9 -2.52 -7.66 0.62
CA ILE A 9 -1.66 -8.41 1.56
C ILE A 9 -2.41 -9.51 2.30
N GLU A 10 -3.67 -9.28 2.65
CA GLU A 10 -4.38 -10.13 3.60
C GLU A 10 -4.67 -11.50 2.96
N GLY A 11 -4.01 -12.53 3.50
CA GLY A 11 -4.21 -13.94 3.11
C GLY A 11 -3.42 -14.42 1.90
N LYS A 12 -2.50 -13.62 1.31
CA LYS A 12 -1.70 -14.03 0.13
C LYS A 12 -0.20 -13.77 0.31
N LYS A 13 0.60 -14.59 -0.38
CA LYS A 13 2.03 -14.31 -0.58
C LYS A 13 2.14 -13.13 -1.54
N TYR A 14 2.55 -11.96 -1.03
CA TYR A 14 2.69 -10.77 -1.85
C TYR A 14 3.88 -10.91 -2.81
N SER A 15 3.70 -10.42 -4.04
CA SER A 15 4.74 -10.30 -5.07
C SER A 15 5.44 -8.95 -4.95
N GLN A 16 6.55 -8.78 -5.68
CA GLN A 16 7.24 -7.48 -5.75
C GLN A 16 6.36 -6.41 -6.40
N ASP A 17 5.43 -6.79 -7.28
CA ASP A 17 4.51 -5.85 -7.93
C ASP A 17 3.44 -5.32 -6.97
N ASP A 18 3.04 -6.12 -5.99
CA ASP A 18 2.07 -5.70 -4.96
C ASP A 18 2.61 -4.58 -4.06
N LEU A 19 3.92 -4.37 -4.03
CA LEU A 19 4.56 -3.27 -3.31
C LEU A 19 4.58 -1.96 -4.11
N ILE A 20 4.39 -2.01 -5.44
CA ILE A 20 4.46 -0.82 -6.31
C ILE A 20 3.40 0.22 -5.93
N PRO A 21 2.11 -0.12 -5.79
CA PRO A 21 1.08 0.86 -5.41
C PRO A 21 1.37 1.50 -4.06
N VAL A 22 1.92 0.73 -3.10
CA VAL A 22 2.26 1.25 -1.77
C VAL A 22 3.40 2.26 -1.84
N ILE A 23 4.47 1.96 -2.59
CA ILE A 23 5.59 2.89 -2.78
C ILE A 23 5.11 4.19 -3.44
N VAL A 24 4.26 4.08 -4.47
CA VAL A 24 3.70 5.25 -5.16
C VAL A 24 2.83 6.08 -4.22
N LEU A 25 1.98 5.46 -3.41
CA LEU A 25 1.16 6.15 -2.41
C LEU A 25 2.01 6.90 -1.37
N ILE A 26 3.03 6.24 -0.80
CA ILE A 26 3.92 6.87 0.20
C ILE A 26 4.59 8.10 -0.41
N LEU A 27 5.12 7.98 -1.63
CA LEU A 27 5.77 9.09 -2.31
C LEU A 27 4.79 10.20 -2.65
N GLY A 28 3.62 9.88 -3.20
CA GLY A 28 2.60 10.86 -3.57
C GLY A 28 2.13 11.68 -2.37
N VAL A 29 1.83 11.02 -1.25
CA VAL A 29 1.47 11.69 0.02
C VAL A 29 2.62 12.55 0.57
N SER A 30 3.87 12.22 0.24
CA SER A 30 5.06 12.99 0.62
C SER A 30 5.41 14.10 -0.40
N GLY A 31 4.48 14.48 -1.29
CA GLY A 31 4.71 15.50 -2.32
C GLY A 31 5.40 14.99 -3.60
N GLY A 32 5.42 13.67 -3.80
CA GLY A 32 5.98 13.00 -4.97
C GLY A 32 7.48 12.71 -4.89
N ARG A 33 8.14 13.03 -3.78
CA ARG A 33 9.60 12.87 -3.59
C ARG A 33 9.93 12.58 -2.13
N ALA A 34 10.79 11.60 -1.88
CA ALA A 34 11.30 11.33 -0.52
C ALA A 34 12.66 10.60 -0.54
N HIS A 35 13.36 10.62 0.59
CA HIS A 35 14.57 9.82 0.77
C HIS A 35 14.25 8.32 0.79
N LYS A 36 15.14 7.52 0.17
CA LYS A 36 15.03 6.06 0.10
C LYS A 36 14.74 5.45 1.48
N LYS A 37 15.53 5.83 2.49
CA LYS A 37 15.42 5.30 3.86
C LYS A 37 14.02 5.52 4.43
N TYR A 38 13.46 6.71 4.24
CA TYR A 38 12.11 7.03 4.69
C TYR A 38 11.05 6.15 4.02
N VAL A 39 11.16 5.93 2.71
CA VAL A 39 10.20 5.07 1.99
C VAL A 39 10.30 3.62 2.47
N GLU A 40 11.51 3.08 2.61
CA GLU A 40 11.74 1.73 3.12
C GLU A 40 11.15 1.53 4.52
N GLU A 41 11.36 2.48 5.43
CA GLU A 41 10.81 2.45 6.80
C GLU A 41 9.27 2.51 6.79
N LYS A 42 8.68 3.37 5.97
CA LYS A 42 7.20 3.46 5.86
C LYS A 42 6.58 2.21 5.29
N VAL A 43 7.20 1.59 4.28
CA VAL A 43 6.72 0.30 3.77
C VAL A 43 6.87 -0.77 4.84
N TYR A 44 8.00 -0.82 5.55
CA TYR A 44 8.19 -1.78 6.66
C TYR A 44 7.11 -1.64 7.74
N ASP A 45 6.81 -0.42 8.18
CA ASP A 45 5.80 -0.19 9.21
C ASP A 45 4.39 -0.60 8.74
N LEU A 46 4.06 -0.39 7.47
CA LEU A 46 2.78 -0.82 6.90
C LEU A 46 2.65 -2.34 6.80
N PHE A 47 3.75 -3.04 6.59
CA PHE A 47 3.83 -4.50 6.43
C PHE A 47 4.47 -5.15 7.66
N ARG A 48 4.43 -4.50 8.83
CA ARG A 48 5.19 -4.95 10.00
C ARG A 48 4.82 -6.38 10.37
N ASN A 49 3.55 -6.76 10.30
CA ASN A 49 3.10 -8.11 10.66
C ASN A 49 3.65 -9.19 9.72
N GLU A 50 3.80 -8.86 8.45
CA GLU A 50 4.30 -9.75 7.41
C GLU A 50 5.83 -9.80 7.41
N PHE A 51 6.46 -8.64 7.45
CA PHE A 51 7.92 -8.51 7.40
C PHE A 51 8.58 -8.94 8.70
N SER A 52 7.89 -8.87 9.84
CA SER A 52 8.44 -9.38 11.12
C SER A 52 8.57 -10.91 11.15
N LYS A 53 8.04 -11.64 10.16
CA LYS A 53 8.25 -13.09 10.06
C LYS A 53 9.71 -13.38 9.72
N ASP A 54 10.32 -14.34 10.40
CA ASP A 54 11.75 -14.68 10.28
C ASP A 54 12.26 -14.82 8.85
N LEU A 55 11.45 -15.40 7.95
CA LEU A 55 11.79 -15.57 6.54
C LEU A 55 12.20 -14.25 5.85
N TYR A 56 11.62 -13.12 6.25
CA TYR A 56 11.87 -11.80 5.67
C TYR A 56 13.05 -11.07 6.32
N HIS A 57 13.44 -11.48 7.53
CA HIS A 57 14.66 -11.04 8.20
C HIS A 57 15.88 -11.87 7.78
N LYS A 58 15.67 -13.07 7.22
CA LYS A 58 16.76 -13.84 6.59
C LYS A 58 17.39 -13.01 5.47
N LYS A 59 18.71 -12.99 5.49
CA LYS A 59 19.53 -12.31 4.48
C LYS A 59 19.41 -13.05 3.16
N VAL A 60 19.36 -12.30 2.06
CA VAL A 60 19.54 -12.91 0.73
C VAL A 60 20.96 -13.47 0.61
N ALA A 61 21.10 -14.61 -0.07
CA ALA A 61 22.32 -15.41 -0.12
C ALA A 61 23.59 -14.61 -0.51
N ASN A 62 23.44 -13.54 -1.29
CA ASN A 62 24.59 -12.80 -1.84
C ASN A 62 24.91 -11.45 -1.18
N TYR A 63 24.09 -10.87 -0.29
CA TYR A 63 24.24 -9.43 0.01
C TYR A 63 24.06 -8.97 1.46
N ASN A 64 23.90 -9.85 2.45
CA ASN A 64 23.74 -9.45 3.86
C ASN A 64 22.54 -8.48 4.12
N VAL A 65 21.68 -8.26 3.13
CA VAL A 65 20.49 -7.39 3.18
C VAL A 65 19.27 -8.26 3.53
N PRO A 66 18.40 -7.83 4.47
CA PRO A 66 17.14 -8.51 4.75
C PRO A 66 16.28 -8.64 3.49
N ARG A 67 15.60 -9.78 3.32
CA ARG A 67 14.77 -10.07 2.14
C ARG A 67 13.72 -8.98 1.88
N TRP A 68 13.07 -8.43 2.91
CA TRP A 68 12.07 -7.38 2.72
C TRP A 68 12.65 -6.11 2.07
N LYS A 69 13.88 -5.70 2.43
CA LYS A 69 14.55 -4.55 1.80
C LYS A 69 14.85 -4.83 0.33
N HIS A 70 15.26 -6.06 0.04
CA HIS A 70 15.49 -6.50 -1.33
C HIS A 70 14.20 -6.45 -2.15
N ASP A 71 13.08 -6.93 -1.61
CA ASP A 71 11.78 -6.91 -2.29
C ASP A 71 11.31 -5.47 -2.59
N ILE A 72 11.46 -4.53 -1.64
CA ILE A 72 11.16 -3.11 -1.85
C ILE A 72 12.04 -2.51 -2.95
N ALA A 73 13.34 -2.82 -2.95
CA ALA A 73 14.27 -2.32 -3.96
C ALA A 73 13.90 -2.81 -5.37
N TRP A 74 13.51 -4.08 -5.50
CA TRP A 74 13.05 -4.65 -6.77
C TRP A 74 11.72 -4.09 -7.22
N ALA A 75 10.76 -3.92 -6.30
CA ALA A 75 9.49 -3.27 -6.60
C ALA A 75 9.71 -1.86 -7.18
N LYS A 76 10.58 -1.07 -6.55
CA LYS A 76 10.97 0.25 -7.07
C LYS A 76 11.62 0.15 -8.45
N GLU A 77 12.45 -0.85 -8.70
CA GLU A 77 13.12 -1.00 -9.99
C GLU A 77 12.14 -1.39 -11.10
N ARG A 78 11.17 -2.26 -10.80
CA ARG A 78 10.06 -2.60 -11.71
C ARG A 78 9.13 -1.43 -11.97
N ALA A 79 8.76 -0.67 -10.94
CA ALA A 79 7.99 0.56 -11.06
C ALA A 79 8.66 1.57 -12.01
N LYS A 80 10.00 1.66 -11.98
CA LYS A 80 10.78 2.47 -12.90
C LYS A 80 10.84 1.86 -14.31
N GLN A 81 11.31 0.63 -14.46
CA GLN A 81 11.65 0.05 -15.76
C GLN A 81 10.43 -0.37 -16.58
N ILE A 82 9.42 -0.96 -15.93
CA ILE A 82 8.25 -1.56 -16.59
C ILE A 82 7.14 -0.52 -16.74
N HIS A 83 6.89 0.24 -15.66
CA HIS A 83 5.73 1.13 -15.60
C HIS A 83 6.07 2.60 -15.83
N ASN A 84 7.36 2.96 -15.80
CA ASN A 84 7.84 4.34 -15.89
C ASN A 84 7.21 5.28 -14.84
N TYR A 85 6.91 4.77 -13.64
CA TYR A 85 6.31 5.54 -12.54
C TYR A 85 7.33 6.33 -11.71
N MET A 86 8.62 6.01 -11.83
CA MET A 86 9.66 6.62 -11.02
C MET A 86 10.77 7.20 -11.89
N LYS A 87 11.35 8.31 -11.43
CA LYS A 87 12.52 8.90 -12.06
C LYS A 87 13.76 8.06 -11.83
N SER A 88 14.73 8.20 -12.72
CA SER A 88 16.07 7.62 -12.55
C SER A 88 16.86 8.39 -11.47
N ALA A 89 17.90 7.76 -10.92
CA ALA A 89 18.79 8.42 -9.95
C ALA A 89 19.54 9.63 -10.55
N LYS A 90 19.68 9.68 -11.88
CA LYS A 90 20.26 10.83 -12.59
C LYS A 90 19.33 12.05 -12.53
N GLU A 91 18.01 11.82 -12.51
CA GLU A 91 17.00 12.88 -12.46
C GLU A 91 16.62 13.26 -11.03
N SER A 92 16.46 12.28 -10.12
CA SER A 92 16.02 12.53 -8.74
C SER A 92 17.16 12.84 -7.76
N GLY A 93 18.39 12.50 -8.14
CA GLY A 93 19.56 12.53 -7.25
C GLY A 93 19.74 11.23 -6.45
N ARG A 94 20.99 10.93 -6.09
CA ARG A 94 21.34 9.72 -5.32
C ARG A 94 20.65 9.72 -3.95
N GLY A 95 20.16 8.55 -3.54
CA GLY A 95 19.48 8.38 -2.25
C GLY A 95 18.05 8.94 -2.18
N THR A 96 17.53 9.50 -3.28
CA THR A 96 16.21 10.09 -3.35
C THR A 96 15.36 9.37 -4.38
N TRP A 97 14.12 9.06 -4.01
CA TRP A 97 13.12 8.48 -4.88
C TRP A 97 12.07 9.54 -5.22
N GLU A 98 11.69 9.60 -6.48
CA GLU A 98 10.78 10.61 -7.00
C GLU A 98 9.88 10.01 -8.07
N LEU A 99 8.61 10.40 -8.05
CA LEU A 99 7.64 10.00 -9.07
C LEU A 99 7.90 10.74 -10.39
N SER A 100 7.73 10.02 -11.49
CA SER A 100 7.59 10.62 -12.81
C SER A 100 6.20 11.24 -12.98
N SER A 101 5.93 11.91 -14.10
CA SER A 101 4.57 12.38 -14.43
C SER A 101 3.55 11.23 -14.44
N LYS A 102 3.89 10.10 -15.08
CA LYS A 102 3.06 8.90 -15.07
C LYS A 102 2.85 8.34 -13.66
N GLY A 103 3.88 8.41 -12.81
CA GLY A 103 3.76 7.99 -11.41
C GLY A 103 2.79 8.86 -10.62
N LYS A 104 2.75 10.17 -10.90
CA LYS A 104 1.78 11.10 -10.30
C LYS A 104 0.36 10.84 -10.80
N GLU A 105 0.18 10.60 -12.10
CA GLU A 105 -1.12 10.20 -12.66
C GLU A 105 -1.62 8.90 -12.01
N TYR A 106 -0.74 7.91 -11.86
CA TYR A 106 -1.08 6.66 -11.19
C TYR A 106 -1.41 6.87 -9.71
N PHE A 107 -0.73 7.78 -9.03
CA PHE A 107 -1.06 8.16 -7.66
C PHE A 107 -2.48 8.74 -7.55
N GLU A 108 -2.88 9.64 -8.45
CA GLU A 108 -4.24 10.19 -8.46
C GLU A 108 -5.29 9.09 -8.71
N GLN A 109 -5.02 8.16 -9.62
CA GLN A 109 -5.89 6.99 -9.85
C GLN A 109 -6.07 6.17 -8.57
N LEU A 110 -4.98 5.90 -7.84
CA LEU A 110 -5.04 5.18 -6.57
C LEU A 110 -5.84 5.95 -5.51
N LEU A 111 -5.73 7.28 -5.46
CA LEU A 111 -6.54 8.10 -4.55
C LEU A 111 -8.04 8.01 -4.88
N ASP A 112 -8.40 7.99 -6.16
CA ASP A 112 -9.80 7.90 -6.57
C ASP A 112 -10.38 6.50 -6.31
N GLU A 113 -9.62 5.44 -6.54
CA GLU A 113 -9.97 4.08 -6.13
C GLU A 113 -10.21 3.99 -4.62
N LEU A 114 -9.32 4.61 -3.83
CA LEU A 114 -9.44 4.68 -2.37
C LEU A 114 -10.71 5.41 -1.90
N LYS A 115 -11.08 6.51 -2.57
CA LYS A 115 -12.30 7.26 -2.25
C LYS A 115 -13.54 6.41 -2.53
N LYS A 116 -13.57 5.69 -3.65
CA LYS A 116 -14.68 4.80 -4.03
C LYS A 116 -14.91 3.70 -3.00
N LEU A 117 -13.86 2.97 -2.62
CA LEU A 117 -13.95 1.91 -1.61
C LEU A 117 -14.48 2.41 -0.26
N LYS A 118 -14.04 3.60 0.17
CA LYS A 118 -14.51 4.19 1.43
C LYS A 118 -16.00 4.53 1.39
N ASN A 119 -16.53 4.89 0.22
CA ASN A 119 -17.95 5.19 0.04
C ASN A 119 -18.79 3.90 0.00
N ASP A 120 -18.26 2.84 -0.62
CA ASP A 120 -18.92 1.53 -0.67
C ASP A 120 -19.03 0.90 0.74
N ASP A 121 -17.96 0.93 1.54
CA ASP A 121 -17.97 0.45 2.92
C ASP A 121 -19.00 1.18 3.79
N ARG A 122 -19.15 2.49 3.60
CA ARG A 122 -20.14 3.32 4.33
C ARG A 122 -21.58 2.98 3.94
N THR A 123 -21.81 2.65 2.66
CA THR A 123 -23.14 2.29 2.15
C THR A 123 -23.59 0.92 2.67
N ILE A 124 -22.65 -0.02 2.85
CA ILE A 124 -22.95 -1.34 3.43
C ILE A 124 -23.28 -1.24 4.93
N HIS A 125 -22.63 -0.33 5.67
CA HIS A 125 -22.86 -0.18 7.11
C HIS A 125 -24.12 0.64 7.46
N SER A 126 -24.65 1.47 6.55
CA SER A 126 -25.92 2.17 6.76
C SER A 126 -27.15 1.29 6.53
N SER A 127 -27.09 0.31 5.61
CA SER A 127 -28.20 -0.61 5.35
C SER A 127 -28.44 -1.67 6.42
N ARG A 128 -27.48 -1.93 7.33
CA ARG A 128 -27.63 -2.94 8.40
C ARG A 128 -28.24 -2.42 9.71
N ARG A 129 -28.62 -1.14 9.81
CA ARG A 129 -29.27 -0.57 11.00
C ARG A 129 -30.80 -0.43 10.88
N SER A 130 -31.39 -0.90 9.79
CA SER A 130 -32.83 -0.74 9.50
C SER A 130 -33.67 -2.00 9.70
N GLU A 131 -33.19 -2.98 10.48
CA GLU A 131 -34.01 -4.10 10.94
C GLU A 131 -34.32 -3.91 12.44
N THR A 132 -35.05 -2.84 12.75
CA THR A 132 -35.79 -2.75 14.02
C THR A 132 -36.90 -3.78 13.99
N VAL A 133 -36.70 -4.84 14.78
CA VAL A 133 -37.68 -5.84 15.19
C VAL A 133 -38.98 -5.13 15.63
N PRO A 134 -40.16 -5.44 15.08
CA PRO A 134 -41.40 -4.93 15.64
C PRO A 134 -41.62 -5.54 17.03
N LEU A 135 -41.77 -4.66 18.02
CA LEU A 135 -42.22 -5.00 19.37
C LEU A 135 -43.57 -5.72 19.28
N ILE A 136 -43.57 -7.01 19.63
CA ILE A 136 -44.80 -7.73 19.96
C ILE A 136 -45.27 -7.19 21.31
N SER A 137 -46.19 -6.24 21.26
CA SER A 137 -47.09 -5.93 22.35
C SER A 137 -48.43 -6.59 22.03
N ASP A 138 -48.62 -7.84 22.47
CA ASP A 138 -49.94 -8.45 22.55
C ASP A 138 -50.36 -8.48 24.02
N ASP A 139 -51.07 -7.42 24.37
CA ASP A 139 -51.86 -7.25 25.57
C ASP A 139 -53.22 -7.91 25.33
N ARG A 140 -53.46 -9.11 25.88
CA ARG A 140 -54.80 -9.66 26.06
C ARG A 140 -54.89 -10.51 27.33
N ARG A 141 -55.53 -9.87 28.33
CA ARG A 141 -56.57 -10.39 29.25
C ARG A 141 -56.79 -11.90 29.32
#